data_AF-A0A3N4KMY8-F1
#
_entry.id   AF-A0A3N4KMY8-F1
#
_cell.length_a   1.000
_cell.length_b   1.000
_cell.length_c   1.000
_cell.angle_alpha   90.00
_cell.angle_beta   90.00
_cell.angle_gamma   90.00
#
_symmetry.space_group_name_H-M   'P 1'
#
loop_
_entity.id
_entity.type
_entity.pdbx_description
1 polymer ?
#
loop_
_entity_poly.entity_id
_entity_poly.type
_entity_poly.pdbx_seq_one_letter_code
_entity_poly.pdbx_strand_id
1 'polypeptide(L)'
;MDSNSGRVFNLPQNSIPMVTTLSVPGSQQITARLHELRLMIDIHQDDQPTRKKTYKKQLERYREVRFELCRAANTSTKHSSLTPFQLSLKVKALAEKELALRELVVMVSENYQWMAEKIGVLKKEEYRLTKELEAINKKKEELRKPNMVIKLRAELLKRRSEELVLAAGAAEMEGIL
;
A
#
# COMPACT_ATOMS: atom_id res chain seq x y z
N MET A 1 32.93 6.40 52.70
CA MET A 1 34.02 6.93 51.88
C MET A 1 34.14 6.04 50.67
N ASP A 2 34.06 6.66 49.48
CA ASP A 2 34.49 6.18 48.17
C ASP A 2 33.81 4.91 47.59
N SER A 3 33.43 4.79 46.32
CA SER A 3 33.38 5.69 45.17
C SER A 3 32.55 5.00 44.08
N ASN A 4 31.75 5.79 43.36
CA ASN A 4 31.72 5.86 41.90
C ASN A 4 31.63 4.57 41.04
N SER A 5 30.51 4.37 40.33
CA SER A 5 30.55 3.95 38.91
C SER A 5 29.18 4.13 38.24
N GLY A 6 28.75 5.37 38.08
CA GLY A 6 27.75 5.73 37.08
C GLY A 6 28.41 5.78 35.71
N ARG A 7 28.30 4.72 34.91
CA ARG A 7 28.67 4.77 33.48
C ARG A 7 27.60 5.55 32.72
N VAL A 8 27.83 6.85 32.56
CA VAL A 8 27.13 7.68 31.58
C VAL A 8 27.77 7.40 30.23
N PHE A 9 27.02 6.76 29.33
CA PHE A 9 27.40 6.60 27.93
C PHE A 9 27.29 7.98 27.25
N ASN A 10 28.42 8.65 27.04
CA ASN A 10 28.51 9.79 26.15
C ASN A 10 28.50 9.28 24.70
N LEU A 11 27.39 9.47 24.00
CA LEU A 11 27.35 9.38 22.54
C LEU A 11 27.85 10.71 21.95
N PRO A 12 28.63 10.67 20.86
CA PRO A 12 29.22 11.87 20.27
C PRO A 12 28.12 12.76 19.69
N GLN A 13 28.14 14.04 20.09
CA GLN A 13 27.37 15.10 19.45
C GLN A 13 27.91 15.31 18.03
N ASN A 14 27.37 14.57 17.07
CA ASN A 14 27.51 14.92 15.67
C ASN A 14 26.63 16.14 15.40
N SER A 15 27.26 17.31 15.40
CA SER A 15 26.73 18.54 14.84
C SER A 15 26.46 18.32 13.35
N ILE A 16 25.21 18.08 12.98
CA ILE A 16 24.79 18.07 11.58
C ILE A 16 24.60 19.55 11.16
N PRO A 17 25.28 20.03 10.11
CA PRO A 17 25.13 21.40 9.67
C PRO A 17 23.71 21.60 9.13
N MET A 18 23.11 22.75 9.50
CA MET A 18 21.89 23.24 8.89
C MET A 18 22.10 23.41 7.39
N VAL A 19 21.54 22.49 6.61
CA VAL A 19 21.32 22.69 5.17
C VAL A 19 19.86 23.09 5.00
N THR A 20 19.69 24.38 4.74
CA THR A 20 18.43 25.03 4.39
C THR A 20 18.01 24.57 2.99
N THR A 21 17.31 23.44 2.90
CA THR A 21 16.55 23.09 1.69
C THR A 21 15.10 22.82 2.07
N LEU A 22 14.20 23.67 1.57
CA LEU A 22 12.75 23.48 1.54
C LEU A 22 12.39 22.26 0.69
N SER A 23 12.73 21.06 1.16
CA SER A 23 12.13 19.79 0.72
C SER A 23 11.12 19.42 1.79
N VAL A 24 9.83 19.44 1.47
CA VAL A 24 8.77 19.01 2.40
C VAL A 24 8.93 17.50 2.61
N PRO A 25 9.44 17.03 3.77
CA PRO A 25 9.85 15.63 3.96
C PRO A 25 8.68 14.64 3.80
N GLY A 26 7.44 15.09 4.04
CA GLY A 26 6.23 14.27 3.90
C GLY A 26 5.87 13.88 2.46
N SER A 27 6.17 14.73 1.46
CA SER A 27 5.74 14.45 0.07
C SER A 27 6.49 13.27 -0.57
N GLN A 28 7.80 13.16 -0.31
CA GLN A 28 8.63 12.06 -0.79
C GLN A 28 8.25 10.74 -0.10
N GLN A 29 7.99 10.78 1.21
CA GLN A 29 7.55 9.62 1.98
C GLN A 29 6.18 9.10 1.51
N ILE A 30 5.21 9.99 1.28
CA ILE A 30 3.89 9.62 0.74
C ILE A 30 4.02 9.04 -0.67
N THR A 31 4.88 9.61 -1.51
CA THR A 31 5.10 9.12 -2.88
C THR A 31 5.71 7.71 -2.88
N ALA A 32 6.72 7.47 -2.04
CA ALA A 32 7.31 6.14 -1.88
C ALA A 32 6.27 5.13 -1.38
N ARG A 33 5.47 5.51 -0.38
CA ARG A 33 4.43 4.64 0.16
C ARG A 33 3.32 4.33 -0.85
N LEU A 34 2.93 5.29 -1.68
CA LEU A 34 1.99 5.08 -2.78
C LEU A 34 2.53 4.08 -3.80
N HIS A 35 3.83 4.16 -4.12
CA HIS A 35 4.46 3.19 -5.02
C HIS A 35 4.41 1.77 -4.45
N GLU A 36 4.77 1.59 -3.17
CA GLU A 36 4.66 0.30 -2.49
C GLU A 36 3.23 -0.26 -2.48
N LEU A 37 2.23 0.59 -2.20
CA LEU A 37 0.83 0.17 -2.20
C LEU A 37 0.37 -0.31 -3.58
N ARG A 38 0.75 0.41 -4.64
CA ARG A 38 0.43 0.02 -6.02
C ARG A 38 1.05 -1.32 -6.38
N LEU A 39 2.32 -1.53 -6.07
CA LEU A 39 2.99 -2.82 -6.28
C LEU A 39 2.26 -3.96 -5.56
N MET A 40 1.86 -3.76 -4.30
CA MET A 40 1.10 -4.78 -3.57
C MET A 40 -0.27 -5.01 -4.20
N ILE A 41 -0.98 -3.96 -4.62
CA ILE A 41 -2.27 -4.09 -5.30
C ILE A 41 -2.12 -4.89 -6.59
N ASP A 42 -1.12 -4.58 -7.41
CA ASP A 42 -0.86 -5.24 -8.70
C ASP A 42 -0.59 -6.74 -8.49
N ILE A 43 0.36 -7.08 -7.60
CA ILE A 43 0.68 -8.49 -7.26
C ILE A 43 -0.58 -9.26 -6.86
N HIS A 44 -1.43 -8.63 -6.06
CA HIS A 44 -2.65 -9.24 -5.56
C HIS A 44 -3.76 -9.34 -6.61
N GLN A 45 -3.87 -8.35 -7.51
CA GLN A 45 -4.81 -8.36 -8.62
C GLN A 45 -4.42 -9.42 -9.66
N ASP A 46 -3.12 -9.58 -9.93
CA ASP A 46 -2.59 -10.59 -10.87
C ASP A 46 -2.82 -12.02 -10.36
N ASP A 47 -2.79 -12.23 -9.05
CA ASP A 47 -3.01 -13.56 -8.44
C ASP A 47 -4.51 -13.91 -8.27
N GLN A 48 -5.40 -12.91 -8.27
CA GLN A 48 -6.84 -13.10 -8.05
C GLN A 48 -7.50 -14.09 -9.05
N PRO A 49 -7.24 -14.05 -10.37
CA PRO A 49 -7.79 -15.00 -11.33
C PRO A 49 -7.36 -16.44 -11.03
N THR A 50 -6.11 -16.65 -10.64
CA THR A 50 -5.54 -17.97 -10.32
C THR A 50 -6.21 -18.56 -9.09
N ARG A 51 -6.39 -17.76 -8.03
CA ARG A 51 -7.12 -18.18 -6.82
C ARG A 51 -8.58 -18.50 -7.12
N LYS A 52 -9.26 -17.65 -7.88
CA LYS A 52 -10.66 -17.88 -8.30
C LYS A 52 -10.82 -19.17 -9.11
N LYS A 53 -9.89 -19.44 -10.04
CA LYS A 53 -9.86 -20.67 -10.83
C LYS A 53 -9.64 -21.89 -9.94
N THR A 54 -8.73 -21.80 -8.98
CA THR A 54 -8.44 -22.88 -8.03
C THR A 54 -9.66 -23.18 -7.16
N TYR A 55 -10.30 -22.16 -6.59
CA TYR A 55 -11.54 -22.30 -5.83
C TYR A 55 -12.63 -23.04 -6.63
N LYS A 56 -12.91 -22.57 -7.86
CA LYS A 56 -13.91 -23.19 -8.73
C LYS A 56 -13.59 -24.66 -9.02
N LYS A 57 -12.33 -24.98 -9.29
CA LYS A 57 -11.89 -26.36 -9.57
C LYS A 57 -12.10 -27.28 -8.36
N GLN A 58 -11.76 -26.83 -7.15
CA GLN A 58 -11.97 -27.65 -5.96
C GLN A 58 -13.46 -27.79 -5.61
N LEU A 59 -14.24 -26.73 -5.81
CA LEU A 59 -15.70 -26.77 -5.62
C LEU A 59 -16.36 -27.79 -6.56
N GLU A 60 -15.90 -27.87 -7.81
CA GLU A 60 -16.44 -28.85 -8.76
C GLU A 60 -16.07 -30.28 -8.37
N ARG A 61 -14.80 -30.53 -8.00
CA ARG A 61 -14.36 -31.84 -7.50
C ARG A 61 -15.14 -32.28 -6.26
N TYR A 62 -15.41 -31.34 -5.36
CA TYR A 62 -16.25 -31.59 -4.18
C TYR A 62 -17.66 -32.03 -4.58
N ARG A 63 -18.29 -31.34 -5.54
CA ARG A 63 -19.62 -31.69 -6.05
C ARG A 63 -19.65 -33.06 -6.73
N GLU A 64 -18.65 -33.35 -7.56
CA GLU A 64 -18.50 -34.65 -8.23
C GLU A 64 -18.43 -35.79 -7.20
N VAL A 65 -17.55 -35.69 -6.20
CA VAL A 65 -17.39 -36.73 -5.16
C VAL A 65 -18.67 -36.86 -4.33
N ARG A 66 -19.32 -35.75 -3.99
CA ARG A 66 -20.59 -35.80 -3.26
C ARG A 66 -21.68 -36.49 -4.07
N PHE A 67 -21.75 -36.25 -5.37
CA PHE A 67 -22.67 -36.93 -6.27
C PHE A 67 -22.36 -38.43 -6.37
N GLU A 68 -21.09 -38.80 -6.50
CA GLU A 68 -20.66 -40.21 -6.49
C GLU A 68 -21.00 -40.92 -5.18
N LEU A 69 -20.82 -40.25 -4.04
CA LEU A 69 -21.19 -40.75 -2.72
C LEU A 69 -22.70 -41.01 -2.64
N CYS A 70 -23.52 -40.03 -3.03
CA CYS A 70 -24.97 -40.19 -3.09
C CYS A 70 -25.37 -41.36 -4.00
N ARG A 71 -24.73 -41.50 -5.16
CA ARG A 71 -24.99 -42.61 -6.08
C ARG A 71 -24.62 -43.96 -5.46
N ALA A 72 -23.45 -44.07 -4.83
CA ALA A 72 -22.97 -45.30 -4.20
C ALA A 72 -23.79 -45.68 -2.95
N ALA A 73 -24.30 -44.71 -2.20
CA ALA A 73 -25.18 -44.97 -1.07
C ALA A 73 -26.56 -45.51 -1.53
N ASN A 74 -27.03 -45.09 -2.71
CA ASN A 74 -28.33 -45.47 -3.26
C ASN A 74 -28.29 -46.68 -4.21
N THR A 75 -27.12 -47.26 -4.49
CA THR A 75 -27.03 -48.44 -5.35
C THR A 75 -27.62 -49.67 -4.67
N SER A 76 -28.67 -50.25 -5.29
CA SER A 76 -29.26 -51.51 -4.86
C SER A 76 -28.28 -52.67 -5.06
N THR A 77 -28.12 -53.50 -4.04
CA THR A 77 -27.30 -54.72 -4.08
C THR A 77 -27.79 -55.73 -5.12
N LYS A 78 -29.05 -55.66 -5.54
CA LYS A 78 -29.63 -56.55 -6.58
C LYS A 78 -29.17 -56.25 -8.00
N HIS A 79 -28.72 -55.01 -8.27
CA HIS A 79 -28.30 -54.55 -9.60
C HIS A 79 -26.83 -54.12 -9.64
N SER A 80 -26.11 -54.32 -8.54
CA SER A 80 -24.70 -53.98 -8.39
C SER A 80 -23.84 -55.18 -8.70
N SER A 81 -22.78 -54.98 -9.49
CA SER A 81 -21.71 -55.98 -9.68
C SER A 81 -20.80 -56.11 -8.44
N LEU A 82 -20.89 -55.16 -7.49
CA LEU A 82 -20.14 -55.16 -6.24
C LEU A 82 -20.94 -55.86 -5.13
N THR A 83 -20.23 -56.62 -4.30
CA THR A 83 -20.79 -57.22 -3.09
C THR A 83 -21.15 -56.14 -2.06
N PRO A 84 -22.05 -56.42 -1.09
CA PRO A 84 -22.40 -55.44 -0.03
C PRO A 84 -21.18 -54.90 0.73
N PHE A 85 -20.17 -55.74 0.97
CA PHE A 85 -18.91 -55.35 1.62
C PHE A 85 -18.07 -54.42 0.74
N GLN A 86 -17.97 -54.69 -0.56
CA GLN A 86 -17.26 -53.79 -1.49
C GLN A 86 -17.98 -52.45 -1.63
N LEU A 87 -19.32 -52.45 -1.60
CA LEU A 87 -20.12 -51.24 -1.63
C LEU A 87 -19.86 -50.38 -0.38
N SER A 88 -19.82 -50.99 0.81
CA SER A 88 -19.58 -50.28 2.06
C SER A 88 -18.17 -49.66 2.10
N LEU A 89 -17.15 -50.38 1.63
CA LEU A 89 -15.79 -49.85 1.48
C LEU A 89 -15.74 -48.65 0.53
N LYS A 90 -16.44 -48.72 -0.61
CA LYS A 90 -16.52 -47.62 -1.58
C LYS A 90 -17.21 -46.39 -1.00
N VAL A 91 -18.34 -46.57 -0.30
CA VAL A 91 -19.07 -45.48 0.36
C VAL A 91 -18.20 -44.83 1.43
N LYS A 92 -17.48 -45.63 2.24
CA LYS A 92 -16.57 -45.11 3.26
C LYS A 92 -15.43 -44.28 2.64
N ALA A 93 -14.77 -44.80 1.60
CA ALA A 93 -13.69 -44.08 0.92
C ALA A 93 -14.19 -42.77 0.27
N LEU A 94 -15.38 -42.77 -0.32
CA LEU A 94 -16.00 -41.56 -0.88
C LEU A 94 -16.37 -40.54 0.21
N ALA A 95 -16.83 -41.00 1.38
CA ALA A 95 -17.14 -40.12 2.51
C ALA A 95 -15.87 -39.46 3.07
N GLU A 96 -14.78 -40.20 3.23
CA GLU A 96 -13.48 -39.65 3.66
C GLU A 96 -12.96 -38.61 2.65
N LYS A 97 -13.09 -38.89 1.36
CA LYS A 97 -12.70 -37.96 0.28
C LYS A 97 -13.59 -36.71 0.24
N GLU A 98 -14.89 -36.86 0.46
CA GLU A 98 -15.85 -35.74 0.52
C GLU A 98 -15.48 -34.78 1.65
N LEU A 99 -15.16 -35.31 2.83
CA LEU A 99 -14.76 -34.53 3.99
C LEU A 99 -13.48 -33.73 3.72
N ALA A 100 -12.44 -34.39 3.20
CA ALA A 100 -11.17 -33.73 2.87
C ALA A 100 -11.35 -32.63 1.79
N LEU A 101 -12.20 -32.88 0.79
CA LEU A 101 -12.50 -31.87 -0.24
C LEU A 101 -13.33 -30.71 0.31
N ARG A 102 -14.25 -30.97 1.24
CA ARG A 102 -15.02 -29.93 1.92
C ARG A 102 -14.10 -28.98 2.68
N GLU A 103 -13.17 -29.51 3.46
CA GLU A 103 -12.17 -28.72 4.20
C GLU A 103 -11.30 -27.89 3.25
N LEU A 104 -10.84 -28.50 2.15
CA LEU A 104 -10.06 -27.80 1.13
C LEU A 104 -10.85 -26.67 0.46
N VAL A 105 -12.12 -26.89 0.14
CA VAL A 105 -13.00 -25.87 -0.46
C VAL A 105 -13.20 -24.69 0.50
N VAL A 106 -13.38 -24.95 1.79
CA VAL A 106 -13.48 -23.91 2.82
C VAL A 106 -12.19 -23.10 2.88
N MET A 107 -11.04 -23.76 3.01
CA MET A 107 -9.73 -23.10 3.07
C MET A 107 -9.47 -22.20 1.85
N VAL A 108 -9.74 -22.71 0.64
CA VAL A 108 -9.51 -21.95 -0.60
C VAL A 108 -10.54 -20.81 -0.76
N SER A 109 -11.77 -20.99 -0.26
CA SER A 109 -12.77 -19.92 -0.23
C SER A 109 -12.35 -18.78 0.69
N GLU A 110 -11.94 -19.09 1.92
CA GLU A 110 -11.45 -18.10 2.89
C GLU A 110 -10.24 -17.35 2.36
N ASN A 111 -9.30 -18.07 1.76
CA ASN A 111 -8.13 -17.48 1.13
C ASN A 111 -8.49 -16.51 -0.01
N TYR A 112 -9.46 -16.87 -0.85
CA TYR A 112 -9.96 -16.00 -1.91
C TYR A 112 -10.67 -14.74 -1.36
N GLN A 113 -11.49 -14.89 -0.32
CA GLN A 113 -12.20 -13.77 0.32
C GLN A 113 -11.24 -12.82 1.03
N TRP A 114 -10.31 -13.35 1.83
CA TRP A 114 -9.27 -12.58 2.50
C TRP A 114 -8.47 -11.75 1.49
N MET A 115 -8.16 -12.33 0.32
CA MET A 115 -7.42 -11.64 -0.72
C MET A 115 -8.22 -10.46 -1.30
N ALA A 116 -9.51 -10.68 -1.58
CA ALA A 116 -10.40 -9.63 -2.08
C ALA A 116 -10.55 -8.47 -1.07
N GLU A 117 -10.68 -8.80 0.22
CA GLU A 117 -10.73 -7.80 1.30
C GLU A 117 -9.43 -7.00 1.39
N LYS A 118 -8.28 -7.67 1.34
CA LYS A 118 -6.97 -7.03 1.41
C LYS A 118 -6.75 -6.03 0.26
N ILE A 119 -7.13 -6.39 -0.97
CA ILE A 119 -7.11 -5.45 -2.11
C ILE A 119 -7.99 -4.23 -1.81
N GLY A 120 -9.19 -4.45 -1.24
CA GLY A 120 -10.10 -3.38 -0.85
C GLY A 120 -9.49 -2.41 0.16
N VAL A 121 -8.80 -2.93 1.19
CA VAL A 121 -8.09 -2.12 2.20
C VAL A 121 -6.95 -1.32 1.56
N LEU A 122 -6.13 -1.97 0.72
CA LEU A 122 -5.00 -1.32 0.06
C LEU A 122 -5.46 -0.19 -0.87
N LYS A 123 -6.54 -0.39 -1.62
CA LYS A 123 -7.11 0.66 -2.49
C LYS A 123 -7.66 1.85 -1.71
N LYS A 124 -8.29 1.62 -0.55
CA LYS A 124 -8.73 2.71 0.33
C LYS A 124 -7.55 3.54 0.83
N GLU A 125 -6.47 2.87 1.21
CA GLU A 125 -5.25 3.53 1.67
C GLU A 125 -4.54 4.29 0.54
N GLU A 126 -4.44 3.69 -0.65
CA GLU A 126 -3.92 4.36 -1.84
C GLU A 126 -4.70 5.64 -2.15
N TYR A 127 -6.05 5.56 -2.11
CA TYR A 127 -6.91 6.72 -2.32
C TYR A 127 -6.66 7.81 -1.27
N ARG A 128 -6.57 7.43 0.02
CA ARG A 128 -6.29 8.37 1.12
C ARG A 128 -4.97 9.10 0.91
N LEU A 129 -3.89 8.36 0.63
CA LEU A 129 -2.56 8.94 0.43
C LEU A 129 -2.47 9.78 -0.85
N THR A 130 -3.19 9.40 -1.90
CA THR A 130 -3.29 10.22 -3.13
C THR A 130 -3.92 11.57 -2.82
N LYS A 131 -4.99 11.61 -2.03
CA LYS A 131 -5.61 12.86 -1.58
C LYS A 131 -4.70 13.71 -0.69
N GLU A 132 -3.96 13.06 0.21
CA GLU A 132 -2.97 13.74 1.05
C GLU A 132 -1.85 14.38 0.20
N LEU A 133 -1.36 13.66 -0.81
CA LEU A 133 -0.34 14.16 -1.73
C LEU A 133 -0.86 15.32 -2.61
N GLU A 134 -2.08 15.22 -3.12
CA GLU A 134 -2.76 16.31 -3.85
C GLU A 134 -2.85 17.57 -2.99
N ALA A 135 -3.24 17.44 -1.72
CA ALA A 135 -3.34 18.56 -0.79
C ALA A 135 -1.98 19.21 -0.50
N ILE A 136 -0.92 18.42 -0.30
CA ILE A 136 0.44 18.91 -0.11
C ILE A 136 0.93 19.66 -1.36
N ASN A 137 0.69 19.11 -2.55
CA ASN A 137 1.08 19.73 -3.81
C ASN A 137 0.35 21.06 -4.03
N LYS A 138 -0.96 21.11 -3.75
CA LYS A 138 -1.73 22.35 -3.82
C LYS A 138 -1.18 23.42 -2.87
N LYS A 139 -0.91 23.05 -1.61
CA LYS A 139 -0.32 23.96 -0.62
C LYS A 139 1.07 24.45 -1.04
N LYS A 140 1.88 23.59 -1.66
CA LYS A 140 3.21 23.95 -2.19
C LYS A 140 3.10 25.00 -3.29
N GLU A 141 2.15 24.85 -4.21
CA GLU A 141 1.90 25.85 -5.27
C GLU A 141 1.33 27.15 -4.73
N GLU A 142 0.43 27.08 -3.74
CA GLU A 142 -0.08 28.26 -3.03
C GLU A 142 1.03 29.03 -2.32
N LEU A 143 2.00 28.37 -1.72
CA LEU A 143 3.16 29.02 -1.07
C LEU A 143 4.20 29.54 -2.08
N ARG A 144 4.28 28.93 -3.27
CA ARG A 144 5.23 29.35 -4.32
C ARG A 144 4.88 30.74 -4.88
N LYS A 145 3.60 31.04 -5.07
CA LYS A 145 3.14 32.31 -5.65
C LYS A 145 3.50 33.55 -4.81
N PRO A 146 3.20 33.61 -3.49
CA PRO A 146 3.61 34.72 -2.62
C PRO A 146 5.12 34.88 -2.56
N ASN A 147 5.87 33.78 -2.52
CA ASN A 147 7.33 33.84 -2.41
C ASN A 147 7.98 34.46 -3.66
N MET A 148 7.45 34.16 -4.86
CA MET A 148 7.86 34.85 -6.09
C MET A 148 7.55 36.34 -6.08
N VAL A 149 6.35 36.72 -5.61
CA VAL A 149 5.95 38.14 -5.53
C VAL A 149 6.83 38.91 -4.55
N ILE A 150 7.12 38.33 -3.38
CA ILE A 150 8.02 38.92 -2.39
C ILE A 150 9.42 39.10 -2.98
N LYS A 151 9.94 38.08 -3.68
CA LYS A 151 11.27 38.13 -4.30
C LYS A 151 11.36 39.21 -5.39
N LEU A 152 10.36 39.28 -6.28
CA LEU A 152 10.29 40.32 -7.32
C LEU A 152 10.17 41.72 -6.72
N ARG A 153 9.39 41.88 -5.65
CA ARG A 153 9.24 43.17 -4.96
C ARG A 153 10.52 43.60 -4.27
N ALA A 154 11.25 42.67 -3.65
CA ALA A 154 12.55 42.93 -3.06
C ALA A 154 13.58 43.37 -4.12
N GLU A 155 13.60 42.70 -5.27
CA GLU A 155 14.48 43.04 -6.41
C GLU A 155 14.19 44.46 -6.95
N LEU A 156 12.90 44.81 -7.09
CA LEU A 156 12.47 46.14 -7.53
C LEU A 156 12.86 47.24 -6.55
N LEU A 157 12.67 47.00 -5.24
CA LEU A 157 13.07 47.96 -4.21
C LEU A 157 14.58 48.18 -4.21
N LYS A 158 15.36 47.11 -4.40
CA LYS A 158 16.82 47.19 -4.50
C LYS A 158 17.24 48.06 -5.70
N ARG A 159 16.73 47.78 -6.90
CA ARG A 159 17.03 48.59 -8.10
C ARG A 159 16.66 50.06 -7.90
N ARG A 160 15.47 50.33 -7.34
CA ARG A 160 15.02 51.70 -7.09
C ARG A 160 15.93 52.42 -6.08
N SER A 161 16.42 51.73 -5.06
CA SER A 161 17.39 52.32 -4.13
C SER A 161 18.72 52.64 -4.81
N GLU A 162 19.22 51.74 -5.67
CA GLU A 162 20.47 51.94 -6.42
C GLU A 162 20.35 53.13 -7.39
N GLU A 163 19.23 53.23 -8.12
CA GLU A 163 18.94 54.35 -9.03
C GLU A 163 18.85 55.69 -8.28
N LEU A 164 18.19 55.73 -7.11
CA LEU A 164 18.08 56.94 -6.31
C LEU A 164 19.43 57.39 -5.74
N VAL A 165 20.30 56.44 -5.34
CA VAL A 165 21.66 56.75 -4.88
C VAL A 165 22.51 57.32 -6.02
N LEU A 166 22.41 56.74 -7.22
CA LEU A 166 23.11 57.25 -8.41
C LEU A 166 22.61 58.64 -8.80
N ALA A 167 21.30 58.87 -8.76
CA ALA A 167 20.70 60.17 -9.06
C ALA A 167 21.08 61.25 -8.03
N ALA A 168 21.13 60.91 -6.74
CA ALA A 168 21.58 61.82 -5.69
C ALA A 168 23.05 62.19 -5.86
N GLY A 169 23.93 61.22 -6.13
CA GLY A 169 25.34 61.48 -6.40
C GLY A 169 25.57 62.32 -7.66
N ALA A 170 24.75 62.14 -8.70
CA ALA A 170 24.79 62.98 -9.91
C ALA A 170 24.35 64.42 -9.62
N ALA A 171 23.28 64.61 -8.83
CA ALA A 171 22.79 65.94 -8.44
C ALA A 171 23.80 66.72 -7.56
N GLU A 172 24.54 66.02 -6.69
CA GLU A 172 25.64 66.60 -5.91
C GLU A 172 26.83 67.02 -6.81
N MET A 173 27.16 66.23 -7.84
CA MET A 173 28.24 66.57 -8.78
C MET A 173 27.87 67.72 -9.75
N GLU A 174 26.59 67.90 -10.06
CA GLU A 174 26.09 69.01 -10.88
C GLU A 174 25.90 70.32 -10.07
N GLY A 175 26.12 70.31 -8.75
CA GLY A 175 26.05 71.49 -7.89
C GLY A 175 24.64 72.06 -7.71
N ILE A 176 23.62 71.20 -7.78
CA ILE A 176 22.20 71.58 -7.72
C ILE A 176 21.62 71.45 -6.29
N LEU A 177 22.39 70.89 -5.35
CA LEU A 177 22.12 70.83 -3.91
C LEU A 177 23.19 71.61 -3.13
#